data_AF-A0A2E6AUQ7-F1
#
_entry.id   AF-A0A2E6AUQ7-F1
#
_cell.length_a   1.000
_cell.length_b   1.000
_cell.length_c   1.000
_cell.angle_alpha   90.00
_cell.angle_beta   90.00
_cell.angle_gamma   90.00
#
_symmetry.space_group_name_H-M   'P 1'
#
loop_
_entity.id
_entity.type
_entity.pdbx_description
1 polymer ?
#
loop_
_entity_poly.entity_id
_entity_poly.type
_entity_poly.pdbx_seq_one_letter_code
_entity_poly.pdbx_strand_id
1 'polypeptide(L)'
;GGGGINPDIHFTDSLSLTKTTLDLVYNPERTLFNYSELIKSDFVNMTFDATIKACDSSLNLKDFYAWLSNSQDEEVLLEDLTKDWSYIKNRIIAEIINKNFGRADYYKVLIMEDKTVQESLKYFDQAKTLLN
;
A
#
# COMPACT_ATOMS: atom_id res chain seq x y z
N GLY A 1 -23.95 -34.12 -19.49
CA GLY A 1 -23.75 -33.82 -18.06
C GLY A 1 -23.35 -32.37 -17.95
N GLY A 2 -24.30 -31.50 -17.61
CA GLY A 2 -24.05 -30.07 -17.42
C GLY A 2 -23.93 -29.79 -15.93
N GLY A 3 -22.71 -29.91 -15.39
CA GLY A 3 -22.39 -29.44 -14.04
C GLY A 3 -22.14 -27.93 -14.10
N GLY A 4 -23.22 -27.14 -14.08
CA GLY A 4 -23.15 -25.69 -13.94
C GLY A 4 -22.80 -25.33 -12.51
N ILE A 5 -21.52 -25.45 -12.15
CA ILE A 5 -20.97 -24.72 -11.01
C ILE A 5 -20.51 -23.37 -11.52
N ASN A 6 -21.26 -22.31 -11.21
CA ASN A 6 -20.71 -20.97 -11.22
C ASN A 6 -21.31 -20.17 -10.06
N PRO A 7 -20.48 -19.35 -9.40
CA PRO A 7 -20.22 -18.04 -9.98
C PRO A 7 -18.72 -17.74 -10.08
N ASP A 8 -18.20 -17.70 -11.30
CA ASP A 8 -17.00 -16.97 -11.63
C ASP A 8 -17.35 -15.49 -11.47
N ILE A 9 -16.93 -14.93 -10.34
CA ILE A 9 -17.06 -13.51 -10.10
C ILE A 9 -15.87 -12.85 -10.77
N HIS A 10 -16.12 -12.26 -11.94
CA HIS A 10 -15.11 -11.48 -12.62
C HIS A 10 -14.94 -10.13 -11.93
N PHE A 11 -13.84 -9.99 -11.18
CA PHE A 11 -13.32 -8.70 -10.76
C PHE A 11 -12.19 -8.29 -11.71
N THR A 12 -12.34 -7.15 -12.37
CA THR A 12 -11.25 -6.56 -13.16
C THR A 12 -10.44 -5.66 -12.25
N ASP A 13 -9.20 -6.05 -11.97
CA ASP A 13 -8.27 -5.16 -11.29
C ASP A 13 -8.03 -3.92 -12.17
N SER A 14 -8.38 -2.75 -11.63
CA SER A 14 -8.22 -1.46 -12.30
C SER A 14 -6.93 -0.75 -11.88
N LEU A 15 -6.07 -1.40 -11.09
CA LEU A 15 -4.82 -0.81 -10.63
C LEU A 15 -3.83 -0.67 -11.79
N SER A 16 -3.68 0.57 -12.27
CA SER A 16 -2.73 0.93 -13.31
C SER A 16 -1.74 1.94 -12.75
N LEU A 17 -0.60 1.44 -12.28
CA LEU A 17 0.49 2.27 -11.74
C LEU A 17 1.38 2.79 -12.87
N THR A 18 1.91 4.00 -12.69
CA THR A 18 2.96 4.54 -13.56
C THR A 18 4.25 3.72 -13.44
N LYS A 19 5.06 3.74 -14.49
CA LYS A 19 6.40 3.12 -14.47
C LYS A 19 7.25 3.69 -13.31
N THR A 20 7.21 5.00 -13.12
CA THR A 20 7.87 5.71 -12.02
C THR A 20 7.52 5.10 -10.66
N THR A 21 6.25 4.85 -10.39
CA THR A 21 5.83 4.21 -9.14
C THR A 21 6.34 2.78 -9.00
N LEU A 22 6.30 1.99 -10.09
CA LEU A 22 6.83 0.63 -10.08
C LEU A 22 8.34 0.62 -9.79
N ASP A 23 9.09 1.51 -10.44
CA ASP A 23 10.54 1.64 -10.26
C ASP A 23 10.87 2.05 -8.82
N LEU A 24 10.10 2.95 -8.19
CA LEU A 24 10.26 3.31 -6.77
C LEU A 24 9.95 2.15 -5.81
N VAL A 25 8.89 1.41 -6.11
CA VAL A 25 8.40 0.31 -5.27
C VAL A 25 9.36 -0.89 -5.29
N TYR A 26 9.91 -1.19 -6.46
CA TYR A 26 10.82 -2.32 -6.68
C TYR A 26 12.30 -1.90 -6.71
N ASN A 27 12.59 -0.66 -6.33
CA ASN A 27 13.96 -0.15 -6.30
C ASN A 27 14.83 -1.00 -5.35
N PRO A 28 16.01 -1.48 -5.78
CA PRO A 28 16.91 -2.27 -4.93
C PRO A 28 17.42 -1.50 -3.70
N GLU A 29 17.52 -0.17 -3.79
CA GLU A 29 17.90 0.71 -2.66
C GLU A 29 16.76 0.88 -1.65
N ARG A 30 15.57 0.34 -1.95
CA ARG A 30 14.38 0.36 -1.09
C ARG A 30 13.96 1.77 -0.69
N THR A 31 13.82 2.66 -1.67
CA THR A 31 13.52 4.08 -1.49
C THR A 31 12.38 4.37 -0.51
N LEU A 32 11.25 3.69 -0.63
CA LEU A 32 10.09 3.90 0.26
C LEU A 32 10.40 3.48 1.71
N PHE A 33 11.19 2.41 1.89
CA PHE A 33 11.65 1.98 3.20
C PHE A 33 12.59 3.01 3.81
N ASN A 34 13.56 3.54 3.05
CA ASN A 34 14.49 4.56 3.55
C ASN A 34 13.76 5.82 3.99
N TYR A 35 12.77 6.27 3.23
CA TYR A 35 11.93 7.40 3.64
C TYR A 35 11.14 7.08 4.91
N SER A 36 10.55 5.89 5.01
CA SER A 36 9.83 5.47 6.22
C SER A 36 10.73 5.47 7.45
N GLU A 37 12.00 5.05 7.32
CA GLU A 37 12.97 5.04 8.41
C GLU A 37 13.35 6.43 8.89
N LEU A 38 13.31 7.44 7.99
CA LEU A 38 13.57 8.84 8.33
C LEU A 38 12.48 9.42 9.22
N ILE A 39 11.21 9.08 8.96
CA ILE A 39 10.04 9.71 9.61
C ILE A 39 9.40 8.87 10.71
N LYS A 40 9.78 7.59 10.86
CA LYS A 40 9.11 6.66 11.79
C LYS A 40 9.13 7.12 13.26
N SER A 41 10.11 7.94 13.65
CA SER A 41 10.23 8.45 15.03
C SER A 41 9.00 9.22 15.48
N ASP A 42 8.26 9.80 14.54
CA ASP A 42 7.09 10.63 14.82
C ASP A 42 5.87 9.78 15.21
N PHE A 43 5.94 8.45 15.04
CA PHE A 43 4.82 7.53 15.18
C PHE A 43 5.06 6.43 16.24
N VAL A 44 6.07 6.60 17.10
CA VAL A 44 6.40 5.64 18.17
C VAL A 44 5.40 5.74 19.33
N ASN A 45 5.25 4.66 20.10
CA ASN A 45 4.40 4.58 21.29
C ASN A 45 2.91 4.89 21.06
N MET A 46 2.43 4.72 19.83
CA MET A 46 1.02 4.84 19.46
C MET A 46 0.39 3.46 19.29
N THR A 47 -0.95 3.37 19.35
CA THR A 47 -1.67 2.16 18.95
C THR A 47 -1.67 2.03 17.43
N PHE A 48 -1.91 0.82 16.90
CA PHE A 48 -1.97 0.57 15.45
C PHE A 48 -2.89 1.55 14.70
N ASP A 49 -4.14 1.72 15.17
CA ASP A 49 -5.10 2.61 14.53
C ASP A 49 -4.70 4.09 14.64
N ALA A 50 -4.11 4.49 15.78
CA ALA A 50 -3.61 5.84 15.97
C ALA A 50 -2.41 6.12 15.06
N THR A 51 -1.49 5.17 14.90
CA THR A 51 -0.35 5.27 13.97
C THR A 51 -0.84 5.44 12.55
N ILE A 52 -1.79 4.62 12.06
CA ILE A 52 -2.33 4.76 10.70
C ILE A 52 -2.93 6.14 10.51
N LYS A 53 -3.80 6.59 11.44
CA LYS A 53 -4.45 7.90 11.35
C LYS A 53 -3.44 9.05 11.37
N ALA A 54 -2.44 8.98 12.23
CA ALA A 54 -1.39 9.98 12.31
C ALA A 54 -0.56 10.03 11.02
N CYS A 55 -0.11 8.87 10.52
CA CYS A 55 0.63 8.78 9.26
C CYS A 55 -0.20 9.31 8.10
N ASP A 56 -1.48 8.92 8.00
CA ASP A 56 -2.37 9.39 6.93
C ASP A 56 -2.56 10.91 6.97
N SER A 57 -2.56 11.52 8.16
CA SER A 57 -2.71 12.97 8.29
C SER A 57 -1.42 13.75 8.02
N SER A 58 -0.24 13.19 8.33
CA SER A 58 1.04 13.91 8.24
C SER A 58 1.77 13.67 6.91
N LEU A 59 1.68 12.47 6.34
CA LEU A 59 2.32 12.16 5.07
C LEU A 59 1.67 12.93 3.93
N ASN A 60 2.46 13.79 3.29
CA ASN A 60 2.04 14.51 2.11
C ASN A 60 3.06 14.34 0.97
N LEU A 61 2.55 14.47 -0.25
CA LEU A 61 3.32 14.24 -1.47
C LEU A 61 4.48 15.23 -1.63
N LYS A 62 4.31 16.47 -1.19
CA LYS A 62 5.31 17.53 -1.41
C LYS A 62 6.58 17.25 -0.62
N ASP A 63 6.45 16.85 0.63
CA ASP A 63 7.60 16.53 1.48
C ASP A 63 8.32 15.27 0.98
N PHE A 64 7.56 14.24 0.59
CA PHE A 64 8.12 13.04 -0.02
C PHE A 64 8.87 13.36 -1.32
N TYR A 65 8.27 14.16 -2.20
CA TYR A 65 8.89 14.58 -3.45
C TYR A 65 10.17 15.38 -3.21
N ALA A 66 10.13 16.36 -2.29
CA ALA A 66 11.31 17.15 -1.94
C ALA A 66 12.44 16.28 -1.40
N TRP A 67 12.15 15.28 -0.56
CA TRP A 67 13.15 14.33 -0.10
C TRP A 67 13.66 13.44 -1.24
N LEU A 68 12.77 12.94 -2.10
CA LEU A 68 13.11 12.05 -3.20
C LEU A 68 14.02 12.74 -4.22
N SER A 69 13.69 13.96 -4.63
CA SER A 69 14.50 14.76 -5.58
C SER A 69 15.90 15.10 -5.04
N ASN A 70 16.11 15.09 -3.72
CA ASN A 70 17.42 15.30 -3.12
C ASN A 70 18.21 14.00 -2.89
N SER A 71 17.58 12.83 -3.06
CA SER A 71 18.17 11.53 -2.72
C SER A 71 18.38 10.60 -3.92
N GLN A 72 17.87 10.97 -5.10
CA GLN A 72 18.01 10.20 -6.34
C GLN A 72 18.81 11.00 -7.37
N ASP A 73 19.62 10.29 -8.15
CA ASP A 73 20.38 10.88 -9.27
C ASP A 73 19.49 11.09 -10.51
N GLU A 74 18.40 10.34 -10.64
CA GLU A 74 17.46 10.43 -11.76
C GLU A 74 16.30 11.39 -11.46
N GLU A 75 15.91 12.17 -12.47
CA GLU A 75 14.79 13.11 -12.36
C GLU A 75 13.45 12.36 -12.30
N VAL A 76 12.77 12.48 -11.16
CA VAL A 76 11.41 11.98 -10.96
C VAL A 76 10.43 13.13 -11.17
N LEU A 77 9.41 12.94 -12.00
CA LEU A 77 8.37 13.94 -12.23
C LEU A 77 7.30 13.90 -11.15
N LEU A 78 6.99 15.05 -10.53
CA LEU A 78 5.94 15.17 -9.52
C LEU A 78 4.57 14.70 -10.02
N GLU A 79 4.26 14.92 -11.29
CA GLU A 79 2.98 14.52 -11.90
C GLU A 79 2.78 13.00 -11.90
N ASP A 80 3.84 12.21 -12.07
CA ASP A 80 3.74 10.75 -12.04
C ASP A 80 3.48 10.25 -10.63
N LEU A 81 4.16 10.82 -9.63
CA LEU A 81 3.89 10.50 -8.23
C LEU A 81 2.48 10.91 -7.81
N THR A 82 1.97 12.01 -8.36
CA THR A 82 0.62 12.51 -8.05
C THR A 82 -0.45 11.51 -8.48
N LYS A 83 -0.29 10.85 -9.63
CA LYS A 83 -1.25 9.85 -10.15
C LYS A 83 -1.42 8.67 -9.19
N ASP A 84 -0.33 8.25 -8.56
CA ASP A 84 -0.29 7.03 -7.73
C ASP A 84 -0.07 7.32 -6.23
N TRP A 85 -0.25 8.57 -5.80
CA TRP A 85 0.14 8.98 -4.44
C TRP A 85 -0.53 8.14 -3.34
N SER A 86 -1.81 7.77 -3.50
CA SER A 86 -2.50 6.91 -2.53
C SER A 86 -1.77 5.58 -2.34
N TYR A 87 -1.32 4.97 -3.45
CA TYR A 87 -0.58 3.71 -3.43
C TYR A 87 0.79 3.89 -2.78
N ILE A 88 1.57 4.89 -3.22
CA ILE A 88 2.90 5.19 -2.67
C ILE A 88 2.81 5.45 -1.16
N LYS A 89 1.84 6.27 -0.75
CA LYS A 89 1.58 6.60 0.65
C LYS A 89 1.26 5.36 1.46
N ASN A 90 0.37 4.48 1.00
CA ASN A 90 0.08 3.21 1.67
C ASN A 90 1.36 2.39 1.88
N ARG A 91 2.21 2.28 0.85
CA ARG A 91 3.47 1.53 0.95
C ARG A 91 4.40 2.10 2.01
N ILE A 92 4.49 3.43 2.13
CA ILE A 92 5.27 4.09 3.19
C ILE A 92 4.67 3.80 4.57
N ILE A 93 3.34 3.93 4.72
CA ILE A 93 2.64 3.63 5.98
C ILE A 93 2.87 2.17 6.39
N ALA A 94 2.79 1.24 5.44
CA ALA A 94 3.03 -0.16 5.70
C ALA A 94 4.45 -0.39 6.27
N GLU A 95 5.49 0.23 5.70
CA GLU A 95 6.85 0.10 6.23
C GLU A 95 7.00 0.67 7.65
N ILE A 96 6.34 1.79 7.99
CA ILE A 96 6.30 2.32 9.36
C ILE A 96 5.63 1.29 10.31
N ILE A 97 4.50 0.73 9.88
CA ILE A 97 3.76 -0.28 10.65
C ILE A 97 4.59 -1.55 10.84
N ASN A 98 5.33 -1.99 9.82
CA ASN A 98 6.23 -3.14 9.90
C ASN A 98 7.25 -2.99 11.03
N LYS A 99 7.72 -1.76 11.26
CA LYS A 99 8.71 -1.46 12.30
C LYS A 99 8.11 -1.43 13.69
N ASN A 100 6.91 -0.89 13.82
CA ASN A 100 6.28 -0.68 15.13
C ASN A 100 5.47 -1.89 15.61
N PHE A 101 4.87 -2.65 14.68
CA PHE A 101 3.91 -3.72 14.99
C PHE A 101 4.30 -5.08 14.36
N GLY A 102 5.18 -5.06 13.36
CA GLY A 102 5.73 -6.27 12.76
C GLY A 102 5.10 -6.65 11.42
N ARG A 103 5.54 -7.80 10.91
CA ARG A 103 5.32 -8.19 9.52
C ARG A 103 3.87 -8.57 9.19
N ALA A 104 3.11 -9.09 10.15
CA ALA A 104 1.70 -9.41 9.91
C ALA A 104 0.88 -8.13 9.66
N ASP A 105 1.11 -7.11 10.48
CA ASP A 105 0.43 -5.81 10.37
C ASP A 105 0.86 -5.02 9.14
N TYR A 106 2.11 -5.18 8.68
CA TYR A 106 2.53 -4.69 7.36
C TYR A 106 1.60 -5.15 6.24
N TYR A 107 1.35 -6.47 6.15
CA TYR A 107 0.48 -7.01 5.11
C TYR A 107 -0.97 -6.59 5.29
N LYS A 108 -1.43 -6.44 6.54
CA LYS A 108 -2.76 -5.89 6.83
C LYS A 108 -2.95 -4.52 6.20
N VAL A 109 -1.96 -3.63 6.32
CA VAL A 109 -2.02 -2.28 5.72
C VAL A 109 -2.00 -2.32 4.19
N LEU A 110 -1.18 -3.17 3.58
CA LEU A 110 -1.17 -3.33 2.12
C LEU A 110 -2.55 -3.74 1.60
N ILE A 111 -3.20 -4.69 2.28
CA ILE A 111 -4.53 -5.19 1.92
C ILE A 111 -5.61 -4.12 2.10
N MET A 112 -5.44 -3.15 3.01
CA MET A 112 -6.40 -2.07 3.21
C MET A 112 -6.57 -1.15 1.99
N GLU A 113 -5.68 -1.16 1.01
CA GLU A 113 -5.85 -0.42 -0.26
C GLU A 113 -5.96 -1.36 -1.48
N ASP A 114 -5.86 -2.67 -1.28
CA ASP A 114 -5.99 -3.67 -2.34
C ASP A 114 -7.48 -3.98 -2.59
N LYS A 115 -8.04 -3.37 -3.63
CA LYS A 115 -9.45 -3.57 -4.02
C LYS A 115 -9.76 -5.01 -4.36
N THR A 116 -8.82 -5.75 -4.95
CA THR A 116 -9.01 -7.17 -5.29
C THR A 116 -9.16 -8.00 -4.03
N VAL A 117 -8.31 -7.78 -3.03
CA VAL A 117 -8.38 -8.50 -1.76
C VAL A 117 -9.63 -8.07 -0.98
N GLN A 118 -9.95 -6.77 -0.92
CA GLN A 118 -11.17 -6.28 -0.30
C GLN A 118 -12.44 -6.87 -0.92
N GLU A 119 -12.49 -6.99 -2.25
CA GLU A 119 -13.61 -7.59 -2.95
C GLU A 119 -13.69 -9.09 -2.68
N SER A 120 -12.54 -9.79 -2.72
CA SER A 120 -12.46 -11.23 -2.41
C SER A 120 -12.95 -11.54 -1.00
N LEU A 121 -12.64 -10.68 -0.02
CA LEU A 121 -13.08 -10.84 1.37
C LEU A 121 -14.61 -10.91 1.52
N LYS A 122 -15.37 -10.23 0.66
CA LYS A 122 -16.85 -10.26 0.68
C LYS A 122 -17.43 -11.63 0.33
N TYR A 123 -16.68 -12.47 -0.37
CA TYR A 123 -17.14 -13.76 -0.85
C TYR A 123 -16.76 -14.93 0.05
N PHE A 124 -15.96 -14.71 1.12
CA PHE A 124 -15.57 -15.80 2.03
C PHE A 124 -16.77 -16.44 2.73
N ASP A 125 -17.77 -15.66 3.13
CA ASP A 125 -18.98 -16.19 3.75
C ASP A 125 -19.78 -17.07 2.77
N GLN A 126 -19.88 -16.64 1.50
CA GLN A 126 -20.53 -17.42 0.44
C GLN A 126 -19.74 -18.69 0.12
N ALA A 127 -18.41 -18.63 0.05
CA ALA A 127 -17.57 -19.79 -0.15
C ALA A 127 -17.74 -20.82 0.98
N LYS A 128 -17.88 -20.35 2.23
CA LYS A 128 -18.13 -21.22 3.39
C LYS A 128 -19.45 -21.99 3.27
N THR A 129 -20.48 -21.40 2.65
CA THR A 129 -21.75 -22.11 2.41
C THR A 129 -21.65 -23.26 1.42
N LEU A 130 -20.62 -23.29 0.55
CA LEU A 130 -20.41 -24.36 -0.42
C LEU A 130 -19.68 -25.59 0.17
N LEU A 131 -19.17 -25.47 1.41
CA LEU A 131 -18.47 -26.53 2.13
C LEU A 131 -19.39 -27.31 3.09
N ASN A 132 -20.67 -26.92 3.19
CA ASN A 132 -21.71 -27.57 4.01
C ASN A 132 -22.76 -28.20 3.10
#